data_AF-D8DTU0-F1
#
_entry.id   AF-D8DTU0-F1
#
_cell.length_a   1.000
_cell.length_b   1.000
_cell.length_c   1.000
_cell.angle_alpha   90.00
_cell.angle_beta   90.00
_cell.angle_gamma   90.00
#
_symmetry.space_group_name_H-M   'P 1'
#
loop_
_entity.id
_entity.type
_entity.pdbx_description
1 polymer ?
#
loop_
_entity_poly.entity_id
_entity_poly.type
_entity_poly.pdbx_seq_one_letter_code
_entity_poly.pdbx_strand_id
1 'polypeptide(L)' 'MARSNDNKMLQAVLSDSNLMSFGRYTPSDISTIDQALDSDNYVINVVAQIIKRIGEGASDKELWKEIDKFLIDNV' A
#
# COMPACT_ATOMS: atom_id res chain seq x y z
N MET A 1 10.58 12.46 -10.07
CA MET A 1 10.80 11.13 -10.69
C MET A 1 10.46 10.00 -9.72
N ALA A 2 10.88 10.04 -8.44
CA ALA A 2 10.50 9.05 -7.41
C ALA A 2 8.99 8.76 -7.33
N ARG A 3 8.14 9.80 -7.18
CA ARG A 3 6.67 9.66 -7.16
C ARG A 3 6.05 8.89 -8.35
N SER A 4 6.70 8.90 -9.52
CA SER A 4 6.20 8.14 -10.68
C SER A 4 6.51 6.65 -10.57
N ASN A 5 7.60 6.27 -9.91
CA ASN A 5 7.96 4.87 -9.73
C ASN A 5 7.12 4.25 -8.62
N ASP A 6 6.87 4.99 -7.54
CA ASP A 6 6.01 4.54 -6.44
C ASP A 6 4.60 4.25 -6.93
N ASN A 7 4.03 5.12 -7.79
CA ASN A 7 2.72 4.89 -8.42
C ASN A 7 2.72 3.64 -9.32
N LYS A 8 3.80 3.39 -10.06
CA LYS A 8 3.91 2.20 -10.92
C LYS A 8 4.01 0.92 -10.09
N MET A 9 4.78 0.94 -9.00
CA MET A 9 4.87 -0.20 -8.07
C MET A 9 3.53 -0.45 -7.38
N LEU A 10 2.85 0.61 -6.92
CA LEU A 10 1.54 0.53 -6.31
C LEU A 10 0.54 -0.14 -7.25
N GLN A 11 0.47 0.34 -8.50
CA GLN A 11 -0.41 -0.25 -9.52
C GLN A 11 -0.04 -1.71 -9.82
N ALA A 12 1.25 -2.04 -9.93
CA ALA A 12 1.68 -3.40 -10.20
C ALA A 12 1.30 -4.37 -9.08
N VAL A 13 1.46 -3.98 -7.81
CA VAL A 13 1.12 -4.81 -6.66
C VAL A 13 -0.40 -4.92 -6.50
N LEU A 14 -1.13 -3.80 -6.53
CA LEU A 14 -2.58 -3.79 -6.30
C LEU A 14 -3.40 -4.37 -7.46
N SER A 15 -2.79 -4.60 -8.63
CA SER A 15 -3.43 -5.32 -9.75
C SER A 15 -3.52 -6.84 -9.52
N ASP A 16 -2.95 -7.37 -8.44
CA ASP A 16 -3.11 -8.78 -8.08
C ASP A 16 -4.58 -9.12 -7.76
N SER A 17 -5.10 -10.18 -8.38
CA SER A 17 -6.50 -10.57 -8.24
C SER A 17 -6.89 -11.03 -6.84
N ASN A 18 -5.94 -11.60 -6.08
CA ASN A 18 -6.22 -12.03 -4.72
C ASN A 18 -6.30 -10.82 -3.78
N LEU A 19 -5.42 -9.83 -3.96
CA LEU A 19 -5.50 -8.57 -3.20
C LEU A 19 -6.79 -7.81 -3.51
N MET A 20 -7.18 -7.71 -4.78
CA MET A 20 -8.46 -7.10 -5.18
C MET A 20 -9.66 -7.80 -4.54
N SER A 21 -9.68 -9.13 -4.57
CA SER A 21 -10.76 -9.93 -3.97
C SER A 21 -10.82 -9.77 -2.45
N PHE A 22 -9.68 -9.82 -1.78
CA PHE A 22 -9.58 -9.70 -0.32
C PHE A 22 -9.96 -8.30 0.16
N GLY A 23 -9.38 -7.27 -0.46
CA GLY A 23 -9.65 -5.87 -0.14
C GLY A 23 -10.97 -5.35 -0.69
N ARG A 24 -11.65 -6.10 -1.57
CA ARG A 24 -12.91 -5.69 -2.23
C ARG A 24 -12.80 -4.35 -2.96
N TYR A 25 -11.69 -4.14 -3.65
CA TYR A 25 -11.47 -2.98 -4.51
C TYR A 25 -11.32 -3.40 -5.96
N THR A 26 -11.46 -2.43 -6.87
CA THR A 26 -11.34 -2.59 -8.31
C THR A 26 -10.14 -1.80 -8.84
N PRO A 27 -9.68 -2.06 -10.07
CA PRO A 27 -8.58 -1.27 -10.66
C PRO A 27 -8.85 0.24 -10.72
N SER A 28 -10.12 0.68 -10.79
CA SER A 28 -10.49 2.10 -10.75
C SER A 28 -10.30 2.75 -9.38
N ASP A 29 -10.21 1.97 -8.32
CA ASP A 29 -9.95 2.46 -6.97
C ASP A 29 -8.44 2.65 -6.71
N ILE A 30 -7.58 2.08 -7.57
CA ILE A 30 -6.13 2.23 -7.48
C ILE A 30 -5.75 3.62 -7.99
N SER A 31 -5.21 4.42 -7.08
CA SER A 31 -4.92 5.83 -7.32
C SER A 31 -3.42 6.13 -7.25
N THR A 32 -3.04 7.34 -6.88
CA THR A 32 -1.64 7.71 -6.62
C THR A 32 -1.19 7.22 -5.23
N ILE A 33 0.12 7.12 -5.01
CA ILE A 33 0.68 6.75 -3.69
C ILE A 33 0.19 7.66 -2.57
N ASP A 34 0.10 8.97 -2.83
CA ASP A 34 -0.38 9.95 -1.85
C ASP A 34 -1.85 9.70 -1.50
N GLN A 35 -2.72 9.44 -2.49
CA GLN A 35 -4.14 9.12 -2.26
C GLN A 35 -4.34 7.74 -1.63
N ALA A 36 -3.49 6.77 -1.95
CA ALA A 36 -3.56 5.42 -1.41
C ALA A 36 -3.21 5.38 0.08
N LEU A 37 -2.30 6.24 0.55
CA LEU A 37 -1.98 6.40 1.98
C LEU A 37 -3.15 6.95 2.80
N ASP A 38 -4.07 7.66 2.16
CA ASP A 38 -5.29 8.20 2.78
C ASP A 38 -6.53 7.32 2.51
N SER A 39 -6.34 6.13 1.91
CA SER A 39 -7.44 5.23 1.57
C SER A 39 -8.04 4.56 2.81
N ASP A 40 -9.37 4.53 2.89
CA ASP A 40 -10.12 3.73 3.87
C ASP A 40 -9.97 2.22 3.64
N ASN A 41 -9.51 1.82 2.44
CA ASN A 41 -9.23 0.43 2.14
C ASN A 41 -7.88 0.03 2.73
N TYR A 42 -7.89 -0.73 3.81
CA TYR A 42 -6.68 -1.13 4.53
C TYR A 42 -5.66 -1.88 3.66
N VAL A 43 -6.09 -2.61 2.61
CA VAL A 43 -5.16 -3.28 1.68
C VAL A 43 -4.44 -2.26 0.80
N ILE A 44 -5.19 -1.33 0.20
CA ILE A 44 -4.62 -0.24 -0.61
C ILE A 44 -3.66 0.61 0.25
N ASN A 45 -4.08 0.93 1.47
CA ASN A 45 -3.32 1.74 2.41
C ASN A 45 -1.99 1.05 2.82
N VAL A 46 -2.05 -0.21 3.25
CA VAL A 46 -0.86 -0.97 3.66
C VAL A 46 0.15 -1.11 2.54
N VAL A 47 -0.29 -1.41 1.32
CA VAL A 47 0.63 -1.51 0.17
C VAL A 47 1.30 -0.17 -0.10
N ALA A 48 0.57 0.94 0.02
CA ALA A 48 1.15 2.28 -0.12
C ALA A 48 2.16 2.60 0.99
N GLN A 49 1.86 2.25 2.24
CA GLN A 49 2.79 2.40 3.36
C GLN A 49 4.08 1.59 3.13
N ILE A 50 3.98 0.33 2.71
CA ILE A 50 5.14 -0.52 2.41
C ILE A 50 6.04 0.12 1.35
N ILE A 51 5.45 0.52 0.22
CA ILE A 51 6.19 1.13 -0.89
C ILE A 51 6.91 2.41 -0.44
N LYS A 52 6.20 3.29 0.26
CA LYS A 52 6.77 4.56 0.75
C LYS A 52 7.92 4.31 1.73
N ARG A 53 7.72 3.42 2.71
CA ARG A 53 8.70 3.13 3.77
C ARG A 53 9.96 2.46 3.23
N ILE A 54 9.83 1.57 2.24
CA ILE A 54 10.98 1.01 1.53
C ILE A 54 11.74 2.12 0.80
N GLY A 55 11.04 3.05 0.13
CA GLY A 55 11.64 4.22 -0.52
C GLY A 55 12.37 5.17 0.44
N GLU A 56 11.91 5.26 1.68
CA GLU A 56 12.54 6.03 2.77
C GLU A 56 13.71 5.30 3.44
N GLY A 57 13.97 4.04 3.07
CA GLY A 57 15.08 3.24 3.63
C GLY A 57 14.80 2.67 5.02
N ALA A 58 13.52 2.48 5.38
CA ALA A 58 13.16 1.81 6.63
C ALA A 58 13.72 0.38 6.68
N SER A 59 14.15 -0.05 7.86
CA SER A 59 14.53 -1.46 8.04
C SER A 59 13.31 -2.37 8.00
N ASP A 60 13.47 -3.61 7.53
CA ASP A 60 12.40 -4.60 7.51
C ASP A 60 11.71 -4.74 8.87
N LYS A 61 12.49 -4.72 9.96
CA LYS A 61 11.95 -4.84 11.32
C LYS A 61 11.04 -3.68 11.70
N GLU A 62 11.44 -2.44 11.37
CA GLU A 62 10.64 -1.25 11.66
C GLU A 62 9.39 -1.23 10.78
N LEU A 63 9.55 -1.54 9.50
CA LEU A 63 8.45 -1.66 8.55
C LEU A 63 7.39 -2.65 9.03
N TRP A 64 7.78 -3.90 9.32
CA TRP A 64 6.81 -4.92 9.73
C TRP A 64 6.12 -4.59 11.05
N LYS A 65 6.84 -3.96 12.00
CA LYS A 65 6.23 -3.50 13.25
C LYS A 65 5.13 -2.44 13.01
N GLU A 66 5.35 -1.52 12.08
CA GLU A 66 4.38 -0.48 11.73
C GLU A 66 3.16 -1.06 11.00
N ILE A 67 3.41 -1.94 10.02
CA ILE A 67 2.35 -2.60 9.25
C ILE A 67 1.50 -3.52 10.13
N ASP A 68 2.12 -4.35 10.99
CA ASP A 68 1.39 -5.22 11.91
C ASP A 68 0.48 -4.40 12.83
N LYS A 69 1.01 -3.31 13.38
CA LYS A 69 0.23 -2.41 14.22
C LYS A 69 -0.97 -1.84 13.46
N PHE A 70 -0.75 -1.32 12.25
CA PHE A 70 -1.82 -0.77 11.43
C PHE A 70 -2.89 -1.81 11.12
N LEU A 71 -2.49 -3.02 10.72
CA LEU A 71 -3.43 -4.10 10.40
C LEU A 71 -4.25 -4.53 11.62
N ILE A 72 -3.63 -4.69 12.79
CA ILE A 72 -4.34 -5.01 14.05
C ILE A 72 -5.40 -3.95 14.37
N ASP A 73 -5.11 -2.68 14.09
CA ASP A 73 -6.00 -1.56 14.41
C ASP A 73 -7.15 -1.40 13.37
N ASN A 74 -7.07 -2.04 12.18
CA ASN A 74 -7.98 -1.75 11.04
C ASN A 74 -8.62 -2.98 10.34
N VAL A 75 -8.26 -4.21 10.71
CA VAL A 75 -8.83 -5.47 10.16
C VAL A 75 -9.76 -6.12 11.18
#